data_AF-A0A7S0E1E2-F1
#
_entry.id   AF-A0A7S0E1E2-F1
#
_cell.length_a   1.000
_cell.length_b   1.000
_cell.length_c   1.000
_cell.angle_alpha   90.00
_cell.angle_beta   90.00
_cell.angle_gamma   90.00
#
_symmetry.space_group_name_H-M   'P 1'
#
loop_
_entity.id
_entity.type
_entity.pdbx_description
1 polymer ?
#
loop_
_entity_poly.entity_id
_entity_poly.type
_entity_poly.pdbx_seq_one_letter_code
_entity_poly.pdbx_strand_id
1 'polypeptide(L)'
;AVEGDAQAVAAWLDEGCGVNARCAESSGGTLLMAATYGGQEAVVRMLLQRGASVNLQNSLGCTALMSAAHKGRTTIVHVLLDAKADASLQTRSGNTALMLAEGGEHTAAAQVLRQHAKRLMAEAETRAAAEAAHAAAASEAAATELLAEEAAEKEREEAERERAERERAEAIYNGAEPADEPEPEPEAKKD
;
A
#
# COMPACT_ATOMS: atom_id res chain seq x y z
N ALA A 1 14.66 -21.65 -21.97
CA ALA A 1 14.50 -21.13 -20.58
C ALA A 1 15.44 -21.81 -19.58
N VAL A 2 15.41 -23.15 -19.42
CA VAL A 2 16.30 -23.86 -18.47
C VAL A 2 17.78 -23.76 -18.87
N GLU A 3 18.07 -23.86 -20.18
CA GLU A 3 19.43 -23.81 -20.73
C GLU A 3 20.00 -22.39 -20.86
N GLY A 4 19.19 -21.36 -20.62
CA GLY A 4 19.65 -19.97 -20.64
C GLY A 4 19.63 -19.28 -22.00
N ASP A 5 19.13 -19.94 -23.05
CA ASP A 5 18.96 -19.28 -24.35
C ASP A 5 17.89 -18.19 -24.29
N ALA A 6 18.37 -16.97 -24.05
CA ALA A 6 17.56 -15.77 -23.98
C ALA A 6 16.97 -15.39 -25.33
N GLN A 7 17.66 -15.66 -26.44
CA GLN A 7 17.18 -15.30 -27.77
C GLN A 7 16.02 -16.19 -28.19
N ALA A 8 16.13 -17.50 -27.98
CA ALA A 8 15.01 -18.41 -28.24
C ALA A 8 13.80 -18.11 -27.35
N VAL A 9 14.02 -17.79 -26.07
CA VAL A 9 12.92 -17.39 -25.17
C VAL A 9 12.27 -16.09 -25.64
N ALA A 10 13.06 -15.09 -26.07
CA ALA A 10 12.52 -13.85 -26.59
C ALA A 10 11.72 -14.07 -27.88
N ALA A 11 12.25 -14.85 -28.82
CA ALA A 11 11.57 -15.17 -30.07
C ALA A 11 10.21 -15.84 -29.83
N TRP A 12 10.12 -16.80 -28.91
CA TRP A 12 8.85 -17.44 -28.56
C TRP A 12 7.83 -16.47 -27.95
N LEU A 13 8.28 -15.50 -27.15
CA LEU A 13 7.39 -14.47 -26.60
C LEU A 13 6.93 -13.49 -27.70
N ASP A 14 7.80 -13.18 -28.65
CA ASP A 14 7.50 -12.30 -29.79
C ASP A 14 6.54 -12.98 -30.79
N GLU A 15 6.57 -14.32 -30.90
CA GLU A 15 5.59 -15.13 -31.65
C GLU A 15 4.19 -15.17 -31.01
N GLY A 16 4.00 -14.51 -29.86
CA GLY A 16 2.70 -14.38 -29.20
C GLY A 16 2.46 -15.40 -28.09
N CYS A 17 3.47 -16.17 -27.68
CA CYS A 17 3.36 -17.02 -26.51
C CYS A 17 3.30 -16.15 -25.25
N GLY A 18 2.27 -16.35 -24.41
CA GLY A 18 2.11 -15.56 -23.20
C GLY A 18 3.27 -15.76 -22.22
N VAL A 19 3.86 -14.66 -21.71
CA VAL A 19 4.98 -14.70 -20.74
C VAL A 19 4.65 -15.49 -19.46
N ASN A 20 3.35 -15.56 -19.12
CA ASN A 20 2.80 -16.28 -17.97
C ASN A 20 2.19 -17.63 -18.34
N ALA A 21 2.45 -18.14 -19.55
CA ALA A 21 1.96 -19.44 -19.98
C ALA A 21 2.41 -20.54 -19.01
N ARG A 22 1.49 -21.45 -18.72
CA ARG A 22 1.71 -22.59 -17.83
C ARG A 22 1.89 -23.83 -18.67
N CYS A 23 3.02 -24.52 -18.50
CA CYS A 23 3.25 -25.77 -19.20
C CYS A 23 2.57 -26.92 -18.46
N ALA A 24 1.62 -27.59 -19.12
CA ALA A 24 0.88 -28.70 -18.55
C ALA A 24 1.80 -29.89 -18.19
N GLU A 25 2.84 -30.12 -18.99
CA GLU A 25 3.81 -31.19 -18.80
C GLU A 25 4.73 -30.96 -17.58
N SER A 26 4.90 -29.71 -17.14
CA SER A 26 5.75 -29.35 -16.00
C SER A 26 4.94 -29.00 -14.74
N SER A 27 3.80 -29.67 -14.55
CA SER A 27 2.93 -29.42 -13.39
C SER A 27 2.43 -27.96 -13.34
N GLY A 28 2.22 -27.34 -14.49
CA GLY A 28 1.82 -25.94 -14.60
C GLY A 28 2.95 -24.95 -14.29
N GLY A 29 4.20 -25.35 -14.47
CA GLY A 29 5.36 -24.46 -14.33
C GLY A 29 5.37 -23.36 -15.39
N THR A 30 5.87 -22.18 -15.02
CA THR A 30 6.04 -21.02 -15.93
C THR A 30 7.45 -20.95 -16.48
N LEU A 31 7.64 -20.14 -17.54
CA LEU A 31 8.98 -19.83 -18.07
C LEU A 31 9.91 -19.25 -16.99
N LEU A 32 9.37 -18.41 -16.11
CA LEU A 32 10.11 -17.84 -14.98
C LEU A 32 10.59 -18.94 -14.03
N MET A 33 9.74 -19.89 -13.65
CA MET A 33 10.15 -21.02 -12.80
C MET A 33 11.25 -21.86 -13.46
N ALA A 34 11.11 -22.16 -14.76
CA ALA A 34 12.11 -22.93 -15.50
C ALA A 34 13.47 -22.21 -15.55
N ALA A 35 13.47 -20.90 -15.82
CA ALA A 35 14.69 -20.08 -15.82
C ALA A 35 15.34 -19.99 -14.43
N THR A 36 14.53 -19.82 -13.37
CA THR A 36 15.06 -19.79 -12.00
C THR A 36 15.66 -21.12 -11.57
N TYR A 37 15.02 -22.25 -11.91
CA TYR A 37 15.52 -23.59 -11.63
C TYR A 37 16.88 -23.82 -12.32
N GLY A 38 16.99 -23.42 -13.59
CA GLY A 38 18.22 -23.50 -14.38
C GLY A 38 19.32 -22.53 -13.92
N GLY A 39 19.03 -21.57 -13.05
CA GLY A 39 20.00 -20.56 -12.61
C GLY A 39 20.26 -19.46 -13.65
N GLN A 40 19.33 -19.27 -14.60
CA GLN A 40 19.52 -18.41 -15.77
C GLN A 40 19.13 -16.97 -15.47
N GLU A 41 20.00 -16.23 -14.78
CA GLU A 41 19.73 -14.86 -14.32
C GLU A 41 19.32 -13.92 -15.46
N ALA A 42 20.02 -13.96 -16.60
CA ALA A 42 19.72 -13.10 -17.75
C ALA A 42 18.30 -13.33 -18.28
N VAL A 43 17.89 -14.60 -18.37
CA VAL A 43 16.53 -14.98 -18.80
C VAL A 43 15.51 -14.56 -17.75
N VAL A 44 15.80 -14.73 -16.46
CA VAL A 44 14.92 -14.27 -15.37
C VAL A 44 14.67 -12.77 -15.45
N ARG A 45 15.72 -11.96 -15.60
CA ARG A 45 15.59 -10.49 -15.70
C ARG A 45 14.79 -10.08 -16.93
N MET A 46 15.04 -10.69 -18.08
CA MET A 46 14.28 -10.42 -19.30
C MET A 46 12.80 -10.79 -19.14
N LEU A 47 12.48 -11.94 -18.55
CA LEU A 47 11.09 -12.35 -18.29
C LEU A 47 10.38 -11.36 -17.38
N LEU A 48 11.04 -10.88 -16.32
CA LEU A 48 10.47 -9.87 -15.43
C LEU A 48 10.24 -8.53 -16.14
N GLN A 49 11.17 -8.10 -17.00
CA GLN A 49 11.00 -6.90 -17.84
C GLN A 49 9.84 -7.03 -18.83
N ARG A 50 9.57 -8.25 -19.31
CA ARG A 50 8.43 -8.58 -20.19
C ARG A 50 7.12 -8.80 -19.41
N GLY A 51 7.07 -8.55 -18.11
CA GLY A 51 5.85 -8.62 -17.30
C GLY A 51 5.51 -10.02 -16.77
N ALA A 52 6.50 -10.90 -16.60
CA ALA A 52 6.28 -12.18 -15.93
C ALA A 52 5.78 -11.97 -14.49
N SER A 53 4.68 -12.65 -14.15
CA SER A 53 4.11 -12.62 -12.80
C SER A 53 4.96 -13.45 -11.85
N VAL A 54 5.58 -12.76 -10.88
CA VAL A 54 6.57 -13.32 -9.95
C VAL A 54 5.95 -14.33 -8.97
N ASN A 55 4.69 -14.13 -8.62
CA ASN A 55 3.97 -14.87 -7.57
C ASN A 55 3.08 -16.00 -8.11
N LEU A 56 3.15 -16.35 -9.39
CA LEU A 56 2.42 -17.50 -9.91
C LEU A 56 2.89 -18.78 -9.23
N GLN A 57 1.94 -19.61 -8.80
CA GLN A 57 2.18 -20.92 -8.21
C GLN A 57 1.88 -22.03 -9.21
N ASN A 58 2.75 -23.04 -9.31
CA ASN A 58 2.46 -24.25 -10.09
C ASN A 58 1.45 -25.15 -9.35
N SER A 59 1.14 -26.34 -9.86
CA SER A 59 0.16 -27.26 -9.22
C SER A 59 0.60 -27.78 -7.85
N LEU A 60 1.88 -27.64 -7.49
CA LEU A 60 2.43 -27.99 -6.19
C LEU A 60 2.44 -26.80 -5.21
N GLY A 61 1.94 -25.63 -5.62
CA GLY A 61 2.04 -24.40 -4.85
C GLY A 61 3.43 -23.75 -4.90
N CYS A 62 4.34 -24.22 -5.74
CA CYS A 62 5.69 -23.68 -5.82
C CYS A 62 5.73 -22.39 -6.67
N THR A 63 6.41 -21.36 -6.18
CA THR A 63 6.71 -20.13 -6.91
C THR A 63 8.12 -20.15 -7.52
N ALA A 64 8.43 -19.14 -8.34
CA ALA A 64 9.78 -18.90 -8.84
C ALA A 64 10.79 -18.64 -7.70
N LEU A 65 10.38 -17.89 -6.66
CA LEU A 65 11.21 -17.61 -5.48
C LEU A 65 11.52 -18.88 -4.69
N MET A 66 10.53 -19.75 -4.48
CA MET A 66 10.73 -21.05 -3.83
C MET A 66 11.70 -21.95 -4.61
N SER A 67 11.60 -21.94 -5.94
CA SER A 67 12.50 -22.71 -6.80
C SER A 67 13.94 -22.20 -6.73
N ALA A 68 14.13 -20.88 -6.74
CA ALA A 68 15.44 -20.24 -6.56
C ALA A 68 16.04 -20.53 -5.17
N ALA A 69 15.21 -20.46 -4.13
CA ALA A 69 15.60 -20.73 -2.75
C ALA A 69 16.00 -22.19 -2.53
N HIS A 70 15.20 -23.14 -3.02
CA HIS A 70 15.48 -24.58 -2.96
C HIS A 70 16.76 -24.99 -3.72
N LYS A 71 17.15 -24.23 -4.74
CA LYS A 71 18.38 -24.44 -5.51
C LYS A 71 19.56 -23.56 -5.07
N GLY A 72 19.38 -22.75 -4.03
CA GLY A 72 20.43 -21.88 -3.50
C GLY A 72 20.90 -20.80 -4.48
N ARG A 73 20.03 -20.37 -5.40
CA ARG A 73 20.35 -19.36 -6.42
C ARG A 73 20.24 -17.95 -5.84
N THR A 74 21.16 -17.59 -4.95
CA THR A 74 21.10 -16.34 -4.17
C THR A 74 20.91 -15.09 -5.03
N THR A 75 21.61 -14.97 -6.16
CA THR A 75 21.46 -13.81 -7.06
C THR A 75 20.05 -13.70 -7.61
N ILE A 76 19.45 -14.83 -8.01
CA ILE A 76 18.07 -14.87 -8.51
C ILE A 76 17.07 -14.59 -7.39
N VAL A 77 17.34 -15.05 -6.16
CA VAL A 77 16.54 -14.69 -4.98
C VAL A 77 16.49 -13.17 -4.82
N HIS A 78 17.63 -12.47 -4.90
CA HIS A 78 17.65 -11.00 -4.87
C HIS A 78 16.79 -10.39 -5.97
N VAL A 79 16.98 -10.82 -7.23
CA VAL A 79 16.22 -10.31 -8.38
C VAL A 79 14.71 -10.46 -8.20
N LEU A 80 14.27 -11.61 -7.69
CA LEU A 80 12.84 -11.86 -7.46
C LEU A 80 12.28 -11.02 -6.31
N LEU A 81 13.04 -10.85 -5.21
CA LEU A 81 12.62 -10.00 -4.09
C LEU A 81 12.56 -8.52 -4.49
N ASP A 82 13.50 -8.04 -5.32
CA ASP A 82 13.46 -6.69 -5.90
C ASP A 82 12.21 -6.50 -6.77
N ALA A 83 11.81 -7.55 -7.48
CA ALA A 83 10.56 -7.61 -8.24
C ALA A 83 9.31 -7.87 -7.38
N LYS A 84 9.40 -7.68 -6.05
CA LYS A 84 8.30 -7.82 -5.08
C LYS A 84 7.70 -9.24 -5.03
N ALA A 85 8.55 -10.25 -5.16
CA ALA A 85 8.15 -11.62 -4.87
C ALA A 85 7.64 -11.76 -3.43
N ASP A 86 6.50 -12.43 -3.26
CA ASP A 86 5.94 -12.73 -1.96
C ASP A 86 6.61 -13.96 -1.35
N ALA A 87 7.48 -13.71 -0.36
CA ALA A 87 8.20 -14.74 0.37
C ALA A 87 7.33 -15.49 1.40
N SER A 88 6.11 -15.01 1.69
CA SER A 88 5.18 -15.62 2.65
C SER A 88 4.34 -16.75 2.05
N LEU A 89 4.27 -16.83 0.72
CA LEU A 89 3.58 -17.90 0.01
C LEU A 89 4.12 -19.27 0.43
N GLN A 90 3.24 -20.27 0.36
CA GLN A 90 3.54 -21.63 0.79
C GLN A 90 3.27 -22.64 -0.32
N THR A 91 4.10 -23.67 -0.40
CA THR A 91 3.81 -24.86 -1.19
C THR A 91 2.59 -25.58 -0.62
N ARG A 92 2.06 -26.57 -1.36
CA ARG A 92 0.98 -27.44 -0.86
C ARG A 92 1.36 -28.22 0.40
N SER A 93 2.66 -28.41 0.65
CA SER A 93 3.18 -29.03 1.88
C SER A 93 3.44 -28.02 3.00
N GLY A 94 3.06 -26.75 2.84
CA GLY A 94 3.24 -25.70 3.86
C GLY A 94 4.63 -25.08 3.92
N ASN A 95 5.51 -25.35 2.94
CA ASN A 95 6.88 -24.83 2.97
C ASN A 95 6.96 -23.44 2.34
N THR A 96 7.60 -22.49 3.03
CA THR A 96 7.95 -21.17 2.47
C THR A 96 9.28 -21.22 1.73
N ALA A 97 9.62 -20.16 0.99
CA ALA A 97 10.93 -20.03 0.35
C ALA A 97 12.08 -20.14 1.38
N LEU A 98 11.92 -19.59 2.59
CA LEU A 98 12.93 -19.67 3.64
C LEU A 98 13.14 -21.12 4.12
N MET A 99 12.06 -21.84 4.40
CA MET A 99 12.13 -23.25 4.82
C MET A 99 12.82 -24.13 3.77
N LEU A 100 12.56 -23.86 2.47
CA LEU A 100 13.20 -24.58 1.38
C LEU A 100 14.70 -24.27 1.24
N ALA A 101 15.11 -23.01 1.49
CA ALA A 101 16.53 -22.64 1.51
C ALA A 101 17.25 -23.28 2.71
N GLU A 102 16.61 -23.33 3.88
CA GLU A 102 17.18 -23.94 5.09
C GLU A 102 17.28 -25.46 4.96
N GLY A 103 16.24 -26.13 4.43
CA GLY A 103 16.25 -27.57 4.18
C GLY A 103 17.22 -28.01 3.08
N GLY A 104 17.61 -27.09 2.19
CA GLY A 104 18.68 -27.29 1.20
C GLY A 104 20.07 -26.84 1.66
N GLU A 105 20.22 -26.42 2.93
CA GLU A 105 21.46 -25.90 3.52
C GLU A 105 22.05 -24.68 2.77
N HIS A 106 21.19 -23.91 2.10
CA HIS A 106 21.56 -22.73 1.32
C HIS A 106 21.58 -21.47 2.20
N THR A 107 22.59 -21.39 3.07
CA THR A 107 22.75 -20.36 4.10
C THR A 107 22.66 -18.93 3.56
N ALA A 108 23.27 -18.66 2.39
CA ALA A 108 23.24 -17.34 1.76
C ALA A 108 21.81 -16.94 1.33
N ALA A 109 21.09 -17.83 0.65
CA ALA A 109 19.71 -17.57 0.24
C ALA A 109 18.78 -17.41 1.46
N ALA A 110 18.95 -18.25 2.48
CA ALA A 110 18.20 -18.16 3.73
C ALA A 110 18.46 -16.84 4.47
N GLN A 111 19.71 -16.37 4.49
CA GLN A 111 20.06 -15.10 5.11
C GLN A 111 19.39 -13.92 4.41
N VAL A 112 19.40 -13.89 3.07
CA VAL A 112 18.73 -12.85 2.27
C VAL A 112 17.23 -12.82 2.56
N LEU A 113 16.58 -13.99 2.59
CA LEU A 113 15.15 -14.10 2.90
C LEU A 113 14.82 -13.63 4.32
N ARG A 114 15.64 -13.97 5.32
CA ARG A 114 15.46 -13.49 6.70
C ARG A 114 15.61 -11.98 6.81
N GLN A 115 16.61 -11.41 6.14
CA GLN A 115 16.82 -9.95 6.13
C GLN A 115 15.65 -9.23 5.46
N HIS A 116 15.15 -9.78 4.34
CA HIS A 116 13.99 -9.22 3.65
C HIS A 116 12.73 -9.25 4.52
N ALA A 117 12.45 -10.37 5.19
CA ALA A 117 11.31 -10.46 6.10
C ALA A 117 11.39 -9.45 7.26
N LYS A 118 12.56 -9.31 7.90
CA LYS A 118 12.79 -8.32 8.95
C LYS A 118 12.58 -6.89 8.46
N ARG A 119 13.05 -6.59 7.24
CA ARG A 119 12.87 -5.27 6.62
C ARG A 119 11.40 -4.94 6.40
N LEU A 120 10.60 -5.89 5.87
CA LEU A 120 9.17 -5.68 5.67
C LEU A 120 8.43 -5.43 6.98
N MET A 121 8.80 -6.14 8.06
CA MET A 121 8.23 -5.89 9.40
C MET A 121 8.55 -4.47 9.90
N ALA A 122 9.80 -4.03 9.78
CA ALA A 122 10.20 -2.67 10.17
C ALA A 122 9.53 -1.57 9.32
N GLU A 123 9.36 -1.80 8.01
CA GLU A 123 8.64 -0.89 7.11
C GLU A 123 7.15 -0.78 7.48
N ALA A 124 6.52 -1.88 7.90
CA ALA A 124 5.13 -1.87 8.36
C ALA A 124 4.96 -1.10 9.67
N GLU A 125 5.89 -1.28 10.63
CA GLU A 125 5.88 -0.54 11.90
C GLU A 125 6.02 0.97 11.69
N THR A 126 6.95 1.39 10.84
CA THR A 126 7.15 2.82 10.53
C THR A 126 5.99 3.42 9.75
N ARG A 127 5.37 2.66 8.83
CA ARG A 127 4.14 3.08 8.14
C ARG A 127 2.97 3.26 9.11
N ALA A 128 2.77 2.32 10.04
CA ALA A 128 1.72 2.44 11.05
C ALA A 128 1.94 3.69 11.94
N ALA A 129 3.19 3.98 12.31
CA ALA A 129 3.53 5.19 13.05
C ALA A 129 3.28 6.48 12.22
N ALA A 130 3.57 6.47 10.92
CA ALA A 130 3.33 7.61 10.03
C ALA A 130 1.84 7.87 9.78
N GLU A 131 1.04 6.82 9.59
CA GLU A 131 -0.42 6.92 9.44
C GLU A 131 -1.06 7.45 10.74
N ALA A 132 -0.60 7.00 11.91
CA ALA A 132 -1.06 7.52 13.20
C ALA A 132 -0.72 9.01 13.39
N ALA A 133 0.48 9.43 12.99
CA ALA A 133 0.89 10.84 13.04
C ALA A 133 0.08 11.73 12.08
N HIS A 134 -0.22 11.24 10.87
CA HIS A 134 -1.05 11.99 9.91
C HIS A 134 -2.50 12.14 10.38
N ALA A 135 -3.08 11.10 10.98
CA ALA A 135 -4.42 11.16 11.56
C ALA A 135 -4.51 12.18 12.72
N ALA A 136 -3.48 12.25 13.57
CA ALA A 136 -3.40 13.24 14.65
C ALA A 136 -3.36 14.68 14.09
N ALA A 137 -2.52 14.94 13.08
CA ALA A 137 -2.42 16.26 12.43
C ALA A 137 -3.73 16.68 11.74
N ALA A 138 -4.45 15.73 11.14
CA ALA A 138 -5.76 15.99 10.53
C ALA A 138 -6.82 16.37 11.59
N SER A 139 -6.78 15.75 12.78
CA SER A 139 -7.71 16.08 13.87
C SER A 139 -7.45 17.46 14.47
N GLU A 140 -6.19 17.87 14.56
CA GLU A 140 -5.82 19.21 15.02
C GLU A 140 -6.24 20.28 14.01
N ALA A 141 -6.05 20.04 12.70
CA ALA A 141 -6.49 20.95 11.65
C ALA A 141 -8.03 21.14 11.65
N ALA A 142 -8.79 20.05 11.78
CA ALA A 142 -10.25 20.10 11.84
C ALA A 142 -10.74 20.86 13.09
N ALA A 143 -10.09 20.69 14.24
CA ALA A 143 -10.42 21.44 15.45
C ALA A 143 -10.15 22.94 15.31
N THR A 144 -9.07 23.33 14.62
CA THR A 144 -8.78 24.75 14.36
C THR A 144 -9.75 25.40 13.40
N GLU A 145 -10.26 24.67 12.41
CA GLU A 145 -11.23 25.17 11.43
C GLU A 145 -12.60 25.40 12.09
N LEU A 146 -13.08 24.45 12.91
CA LEU A 146 -14.34 24.57 13.64
C LEU A 146 -14.35 25.76 14.62
N LEU A 147 -13.25 25.96 15.35
CA LEU A 147 -13.10 27.12 16.24
C LEU A 147 -13.06 28.45 15.46
N ALA A 148 -12.51 28.45 14.24
CA ALA A 148 -12.50 29.63 13.38
C ALA A 148 -13.90 29.93 12.82
N GLU A 149 -14.68 28.90 12.46
CA GLU A 149 -16.07 29.04 12.03
C GLU A 149 -16.97 29.58 13.17
N GLU A 150 -16.89 29.01 14.38
CA GLU A 150 -17.65 29.51 15.54
C GLU A 150 -17.31 30.96 15.89
N ALA A 151 -16.03 31.34 15.81
CA ALA A 151 -15.61 32.73 16.03
C ALA A 151 -16.18 33.67 14.96
N ALA A 152 -16.18 33.26 13.69
CA ALA A 152 -16.73 34.06 12.59
C ALA A 152 -18.26 34.20 12.67
N GLU A 153 -18.99 33.16 13.12
CA GLU A 153 -20.43 33.25 13.37
C GLU A 153 -20.74 34.23 14.50
N LYS A 154 -20.00 34.17 15.61
CA LYS A 154 -20.19 35.09 16.74
C LYS A 154 -19.92 36.56 16.35
N GLU A 155 -18.88 36.81 15.55
CA GLU A 155 -18.60 38.16 15.03
C GLU A 155 -19.71 38.68 14.11
N ARG A 156 -20.32 37.80 13.29
CA ARG A 156 -21.46 38.17 12.44
C ARG A 156 -22.70 38.49 13.27
N GLU A 157 -23.01 37.69 14.29
CA GLU A 157 -24.13 37.96 15.20
C GLU A 157 -23.95 39.28 15.97
N GLU A 158 -22.74 39.58 16.44
CA GLU A 158 -22.42 40.86 17.07
C GLU A 158 -22.58 42.04 16.09
N ALA A 159 -22.09 41.89 14.86
CA ALA A 159 -22.23 42.93 13.83
C ALA A 159 -23.70 43.17 13.43
N GLU A 160 -24.51 42.11 13.34
CA GLU A 160 -25.95 42.24 13.08
C GLU A 160 -26.68 42.94 14.24
N ARG A 161 -26.32 42.61 15.50
CA ARG A 161 -26.86 43.31 16.68
C ARG A 161 -26.51 44.79 16.68
N GLU A 162 -25.24 45.13 16.47
CA GLU A 162 -24.81 46.55 16.40
C GLU A 162 -25.53 47.30 15.27
N ARG A 163 -25.73 46.64 14.12
CA ARG A 163 -26.46 47.24 12.99
C ARG A 163 -27.93 47.47 13.35
N ALA A 164 -28.59 46.51 13.98
CA ALA A 164 -29.98 46.66 14.42
C ALA A 164 -30.12 47.77 15.47
N GLU A 165 -29.17 47.88 16.41
CA GLU A 165 -29.15 48.99 17.38
C GLU A 165 -28.97 50.35 16.71
N ARG A 166 -28.09 50.46 15.71
CA ARG A 166 -27.93 51.70 14.92
C ARG A 166 -29.19 52.05 14.15
N GLU A 167 -29.82 51.09 13.47
CA GLU A 167 -31.07 51.30 12.73
C GLU A 167 -32.22 51.71 13.69
N ARG A 168 -32.31 51.10 14.87
CA ARG A 168 -33.25 51.50 15.93
C ARG A 168 -32.98 52.93 16.42
N ALA A 169 -31.73 53.28 16.70
CA ALA A 169 -31.35 54.63 17.13
C ALA A 169 -31.66 55.68 16.05
N GLU A 170 -31.43 55.35 14.78
CA GLU A 170 -31.77 56.21 13.64
C GLU A 170 -33.29 56.37 13.47
N ALA A 171 -34.08 55.30 13.66
CA ALA A 171 -35.54 55.36 13.64
C ALA A 171 -36.11 56.27 14.73
N ILE A 172 -35.57 56.20 15.96
CA ILE A 172 -35.94 57.09 17.07
C ILE A 172 -35.59 58.55 16.73
N TYR A 173 -34.39 58.79 16.19
CA TYR A 173 -33.95 60.14 15.78
C TYR A 173 -34.86 60.75 14.69
N ASN A 174 -35.32 59.93 13.73
CA ASN A 174 -36.24 60.34 12.67
C ASN A 174 -37.71 60.43 13.13
N GLY A 175 -38.02 60.19 14.40
CA GLY A 175 -39.34 60.39 15.01
C GLY A 175 -40.31 59.22 14.87
N ALA A 176 -39.85 58.01 14.58
CA ALA A 176 -40.66 56.79 14.61
C ALA A 176 -40.73 56.20 16.04
N GLU A 177 -41.94 55.83 16.50
CA GLU A 177 -42.13 55.12 17.77
C GLU A 177 -41.51 53.71 17.69
N PRO A 178 -40.75 53.25 18.70
CA PRO A 178 -40.05 51.97 18.63
C PRO A 178 -41.02 50.78 18.61
N ALA A 179 -40.77 49.81 17.73
CA ALA A 179 -41.47 48.53 17.75
C ALA A 179 -41.05 47.72 18.98
N ASP A 180 -42.03 47.13 19.69
CA ASP A 180 -41.86 46.32 20.90
C ASP A 180 -40.66 45.37 20.81
N GLU A 181 -39.78 45.42 21.81
CA GLU A 181 -38.63 44.52 21.90
C GLU A 181 -39.10 43.06 22.08
N PRO A 182 -38.47 42.08 21.41
CA PRO A 182 -38.69 40.69 21.76
C PRO A 182 -38.10 40.43 23.16
N GLU A 183 -38.96 40.01 24.09
CA GLU A 183 -38.56 39.62 25.44
C GLU A 183 -37.43 38.57 25.40
N PRO A 184 -36.43 38.64 26.29
CA PRO A 184 -35.37 37.64 26.33
C PRO A 184 -35.95 36.27 26.68
N GLU A 185 -35.67 35.26 25.86
CA GLU A 185 -36.10 33.88 26.10
C GLU A 185 -35.53 33.34 27.43
N PRO A 186 -36.32 32.61 28.23
CA PRO A 186 -35.94 32.19 29.57
C PRO A 186 -34.79 31.17 29.55
N GLU A 187 -33.77 31.43 30.36
CA GLU A 187 -32.62 30.54 30.57
C GLU A 187 -33.06 29.13 31.01
N ALA A 188 -32.85 28.15 30.12
CA ALA A 188 -33.06 26.75 30.43
C ALA A 188 -32.02 26.28 31.47
N LYS A 189 -32.46 26.08 32.71
CA LYS A 189 -31.68 25.42 33.78
C LYS A 189 -31.32 24.00 33.33
N LYS A 190 -30.01 23.72 33.24
CA LYS A 190 -29.48 22.36 33.08
C LYS A 190 -29.48 21.67 34.46
N ASP A 191 -30.23 20.57 34.56
CA ASP A 191 -30.13 19.58 35.64
C ASP A 191 -28.84 18.74 35.51
#